data_AF-A0A938AXE2-F1
#
_entry.id   AF-A0A938AXE2-F1
#
_cell.length_a   1.000
_cell.length_b   1.000
_cell.length_c   1.000
_cell.angle_alpha   90.00
_cell.angle_beta   90.00
_cell.angle_gamma   90.00
#
_symmetry.space_group_name_H-M   'P 1'
#
loop_
_entity.id
_entity.type
_entity.pdbx_description
1 polymer ?
#
loop_
_entity_poly.entity_id
_entity_poly.type
_entity_poly.pdbx_seq_one_letter_code
_entity_poly.pdbx_strand_id
1 'polypeptide(L)'
;MSWKIIIAALLLALVVTMAACTQTTATPNTTPPANSSTTNAPPAVQAPPPAVTQPPKEQAPKLIKVGDLLSNPNAYKGQLVALKGKVVTLCQGNGCWFTLNDGSGTIYVDLVPSNLTLAKQKLGATITVYGELTQAKGDTYL
;
A
#
# COMPACT_ATOMS: atom_id res chain seq x y z
N MET A 1 -32.16 33.70 -21.47
CA MET A 1 -32.29 32.45 -22.26
C MET A 1 -32.42 31.31 -21.28
N SER A 2 -33.64 30.83 -21.15
CA SER A 2 -34.11 30.00 -20.04
C SER A 2 -34.29 28.57 -20.55
N TRP A 3 -33.30 27.71 -20.29
CA TRP A 3 -33.40 26.27 -20.58
C TRP A 3 -34.03 25.59 -19.37
N LYS A 4 -35.36 25.62 -19.31
CA LYS A 4 -36.14 24.77 -18.40
C LYS A 4 -37.14 24.01 -19.27
N ILE A 5 -37.37 22.75 -18.90
CA ILE A 5 -38.48 21.87 -19.33
C ILE A 5 -38.18 21.01 -20.55
N ILE A 6 -37.72 19.77 -20.34
CA ILE A 6 -38.20 18.59 -21.08
C ILE A 6 -38.33 17.40 -20.08
N ILE A 7 -39.58 17.14 -19.68
CA ILE A 7 -40.27 15.82 -19.58
C ILE A 7 -39.60 14.78 -18.64
N ALA A 8 -40.07 14.62 -17.40
CA ALA A 8 -41.28 13.89 -16.97
C ALA A 8 -41.19 12.35 -17.09
N ALA A 9 -41.19 11.72 -15.92
CA ALA A 9 -41.79 10.44 -15.57
C ALA A 9 -41.41 9.19 -16.40
N LEU A 10 -40.65 8.29 -15.79
CA LEU A 10 -41.00 6.86 -15.85
C LEU A 10 -40.64 6.17 -14.53
N LEU A 11 -41.62 6.12 -13.64
CA LEU A 11 -41.72 5.13 -12.57
C LEU A 11 -41.90 3.76 -13.22
N LEU A 12 -40.98 2.83 -12.98
CA LEU A 12 -41.34 1.41 -12.98
C LEU A 12 -40.49 0.68 -11.95
N ALA A 13 -41.14 0.30 -10.85
CA ALA A 13 -40.64 -0.68 -9.90
C ALA A 13 -40.54 -2.05 -10.59
N LEU A 14 -39.44 -2.77 -10.37
CA LEU A 14 -39.49 -4.23 -10.37
C LEU A 14 -38.53 -4.81 -9.33
N VAL A 15 -39.14 -5.61 -8.48
CA VAL A 15 -38.66 -6.45 -7.37
C VAL A 15 -37.86 -7.64 -7.93
N VAL A 16 -37.29 -8.48 -7.04
CA VAL A 16 -36.87 -9.90 -7.24
C VAL A 16 -35.35 -10.01 -7.53
N THR A 17 -34.48 -10.75 -6.82
CA THR A 17 -34.59 -11.74 -5.72
C THR A 17 -33.22 -11.96 -5.07
N MET A 18 -33.28 -12.46 -3.84
CA MET A 18 -32.18 -13.02 -3.06
C MET A 18 -31.40 -14.12 -3.80
N ALA A 19 -30.07 -14.11 -3.65
CA ALA A 19 -29.24 -15.31 -3.72
C ALA A 19 -28.23 -15.25 -2.57
N ALA A 20 -28.61 -15.89 -1.47
CA ALA A 20 -27.71 -16.26 -0.40
C ALA A 20 -26.87 -17.44 -0.87
N CYS A 21 -25.54 -17.26 -0.94
CA CYS A 21 -24.61 -18.37 -0.81
C CYS A 21 -23.86 -18.18 0.51
N THR A 22 -24.37 -18.84 1.54
CA THR A 22 -23.58 -19.28 2.68
C THR A 22 -22.58 -20.34 2.20
N GLN A 23 -21.42 -20.39 2.86
CA GLN A 23 -20.52 -21.54 3.11
C GLN A 23 -19.06 -21.05 3.10
N THR A 24 -18.13 -21.50 3.91
CA THR A 24 -18.14 -22.35 5.11
C THR A 24 -16.73 -22.22 5.66
N THR A 25 -16.63 -22.01 6.95
CA THR A 25 -15.39 -22.08 7.74
C THR A 25 -14.82 -23.50 7.68
N ALA A 26 -13.54 -23.63 7.36
CA ALA A 26 -12.78 -24.85 7.65
C ALA A 26 -11.31 -24.48 7.97
N THR A 27 -11.00 -24.41 9.25
CA THR A 27 -9.71 -24.84 9.84
C THR A 27 -10.04 -26.03 10.74
N PRO A 28 -9.22 -27.09 10.77
CA PRO A 28 -8.22 -27.14 11.85
C PRO A 28 -6.92 -27.91 11.55
N ASN A 29 -5.85 -27.43 12.20
CA ASN A 29 -4.73 -28.11 12.87
C ASN A 29 -4.02 -29.31 12.20
N THR A 30 -2.67 -29.32 12.27
CA THR A 30 -1.89 -30.15 13.22
C THR A 30 -0.38 -29.80 13.16
N THR A 31 0.20 -29.57 14.34
CA THR A 31 1.62 -29.26 14.63
C THR A 31 2.47 -30.56 14.74
N PRO A 32 3.78 -30.52 15.05
CA PRO A 32 4.91 -31.04 14.27
C PRO A 32 5.44 -32.44 14.72
N PRO A 33 6.37 -33.07 13.98
CA PRO A 33 7.29 -34.03 14.56
C PRO A 33 8.63 -33.39 14.90
N ALA A 34 8.94 -33.36 16.20
CA ALA A 34 10.31 -33.25 16.71
C ALA A 34 10.96 -34.64 16.67
N ASN A 35 12.21 -34.72 16.20
CA ASN A 35 13.10 -35.82 16.59
C ASN A 35 14.56 -35.33 16.62
N SER A 36 15.04 -35.13 17.85
CA SER A 36 16.45 -35.17 18.29
C SER A 36 16.92 -36.64 18.22
N SER A 37 18.18 -37.08 18.11
CA SER A 37 19.56 -36.57 18.27
C SER A 37 20.47 -37.78 17.88
N THR A 38 21.72 -37.69 17.41
CA THR A 38 22.93 -37.54 18.24
C THR A 38 24.19 -37.73 17.37
N THR A 39 25.05 -36.70 17.38
CA THR A 39 26.52 -36.66 17.59
C THR A 39 27.48 -37.67 16.96
N ASN A 40 28.43 -37.14 16.17
CA ASN A 40 29.88 -37.32 16.40
C ASN A 40 30.66 -36.09 15.91
N ALA A 41 31.56 -35.57 16.75
CA ALA A 41 32.49 -34.47 16.47
C ALA A 41 33.75 -34.65 17.35
N PRO A 42 34.87 -33.93 17.13
CA PRO A 42 35.60 -33.62 15.88
C PRO A 42 37.15 -33.84 16.10
N PRO A 43 38.07 -33.46 15.17
CA PRO A 43 38.58 -32.08 15.23
C PRO A 43 39.04 -31.43 13.90
N ALA A 44 38.91 -30.10 13.90
CA ALA A 44 39.77 -29.11 13.26
C ALA A 44 39.75 -28.96 11.73
N VAL A 45 38.70 -28.31 11.23
CA VAL A 45 38.88 -27.21 10.28
C VAL A 45 38.53 -25.94 11.03
N GLN A 46 39.45 -24.98 10.95
CA GLN A 46 39.41 -23.68 11.61
C GLN A 46 38.00 -23.08 11.56
N ALA A 47 37.52 -22.64 12.72
CA ALA A 47 36.27 -21.91 12.81
C ALA A 47 36.29 -20.80 11.75
N PRO A 48 35.23 -20.67 10.92
CA PRO A 48 34.96 -19.40 10.28
C PRO A 48 35.06 -18.33 11.37
N PRO A 49 35.74 -17.19 11.13
CA PRO A 49 35.72 -16.09 12.07
C PRO A 49 34.27 -15.87 12.52
N PRO A 50 34.03 -15.66 13.83
CA PRO A 50 32.68 -15.63 14.38
C PRO A 50 31.83 -14.78 13.47
N ALA A 51 30.68 -15.32 13.04
CA ALA A 51 29.71 -14.59 12.26
C ALA A 51 29.40 -13.31 13.04
N VAL A 52 30.10 -12.24 12.67
CA VAL A 52 29.79 -10.90 13.10
C VAL A 52 28.51 -10.63 12.35
N THR A 53 27.41 -10.85 13.05
CA THR A 53 26.07 -10.35 12.75
C THR A 53 26.24 -8.88 12.38
N GLN A 54 26.38 -8.61 11.08
CA GLN A 54 26.22 -7.26 10.59
C GLN A 54 24.80 -6.86 10.99
N PRO A 55 24.59 -5.71 11.66
CA PRO A 55 23.24 -5.20 11.83
C PRO A 55 22.58 -5.17 10.45
N PRO A 56 21.29 -5.53 10.31
CA PRO A 56 20.62 -5.55 9.02
C PRO A 56 20.93 -4.24 8.31
N LYS A 57 21.62 -4.32 7.17
CA LYS A 57 21.88 -3.17 6.31
C LYS A 57 20.52 -2.55 6.04
N GLU A 58 20.24 -1.40 6.66
CA GLU A 58 19.00 -0.67 6.51
C GLU A 58 18.90 -0.25 5.03
N GLN A 59 18.22 -1.08 4.25
CA GLN A 59 18.08 -0.91 2.81
C GLN A 59 17.02 0.17 2.59
N ALA A 60 17.45 1.28 2.00
CA ALA A 60 16.54 2.36 1.64
C ALA A 60 15.39 1.81 0.74
N PRO A 61 14.15 2.31 0.90
CA PRO A 61 13.01 1.83 0.13
C PRO A 61 13.22 1.98 -1.38
N LYS A 62 12.70 1.03 -2.15
CA LYS A 62 12.85 1.01 -3.61
C LYS A 62 12.06 2.17 -4.24
N LEU A 63 12.71 2.94 -5.12
CA LEU A 63 12.06 3.98 -5.91
C LEU A 63 11.22 3.34 -7.03
N ILE A 64 9.91 3.60 -7.02
CA ILE A 64 8.92 3.04 -7.96
C ILE A 64 8.21 4.19 -8.70
N LYS A 65 7.78 3.95 -9.94
CA LYS A 65 6.91 4.86 -10.68
C LYS A 65 5.46 4.66 -10.25
N VAL A 66 4.69 5.75 -10.18
CA VAL A 66 3.28 5.71 -9.80
C VAL A 66 2.48 4.79 -10.74
N GLY A 67 2.70 4.89 -12.05
CA GLY A 67 2.00 4.07 -13.05
C GLY A 67 2.28 2.57 -12.89
N ASP A 68 3.54 2.19 -12.61
CA ASP A 68 3.91 0.78 -12.40
C ASP A 68 3.21 0.23 -11.15
N LEU A 69 3.20 1.02 -10.09
CA LEU A 69 2.55 0.68 -8.83
C LEU A 69 1.03 0.52 -9.01
N LEU A 70 0.38 1.42 -9.74
CA LEU A 70 -1.07 1.38 -9.98
C LEU A 70 -1.48 0.29 -10.97
N SER A 71 -0.58 -0.14 -11.86
CA SER A 71 -0.84 -1.22 -12.82
C SER A 71 -0.80 -2.60 -12.16
N ASN A 72 -0.07 -2.75 -11.04
CA ASN A 72 -0.01 -4.00 -10.29
C ASN A 72 0.09 -3.75 -8.76
N PRO A 73 -0.95 -3.19 -8.13
CA PRO A 73 -0.88 -2.74 -6.74
C PRO A 73 -0.74 -3.92 -5.75
N ASN A 74 -1.26 -5.09 -6.10
CA ASN A 74 -1.14 -6.30 -5.28
C ASN A 74 0.32 -6.75 -5.09
N ALA A 75 1.20 -6.47 -6.06
CA ALA A 75 2.62 -6.80 -5.95
C ALA A 75 3.39 -5.90 -4.97
N TYR A 76 2.80 -4.77 -4.55
CA TYR A 76 3.44 -3.77 -3.69
C TYR A 76 2.67 -3.53 -2.39
N LYS A 77 1.45 -4.06 -2.24
CA LYS A 77 0.63 -3.89 -1.04
C LYS A 77 1.41 -4.32 0.21
N GLY A 78 1.39 -3.45 1.22
CA GLY A 78 2.09 -3.68 2.49
C GLY A 78 3.61 -3.49 2.43
N GLN A 79 4.17 -3.10 1.29
CA GLN A 79 5.60 -2.82 1.16
C GLN A 79 5.88 -1.34 1.34
N LEU A 80 7.00 -1.05 2.01
CA LEU A 80 7.58 0.28 2.08
C LEU A 80 8.21 0.63 0.73
N VAL A 81 7.66 1.63 0.05
CA VAL A 81 8.13 2.10 -1.26
C VAL A 81 8.55 3.57 -1.19
N ALA A 82 9.39 3.99 -2.14
CA ALA A 82 9.68 5.40 -2.38
C ALA A 82 9.05 5.84 -3.70
N LEU A 83 8.35 6.98 -3.70
CA LEU A 83 7.81 7.62 -4.91
C LEU A 83 8.36 9.03 -5.03
N LYS A 84 8.74 9.47 -6.24
CA LYS A 84 9.23 10.83 -6.49
C LYS A 84 8.38 11.53 -7.53
N GLY A 85 7.81 12.68 -7.18
CA GLY A 85 6.92 13.41 -8.08
C GLY A 85 6.60 14.83 -7.60
N LYS A 86 5.80 15.54 -8.39
CA LYS A 86 5.29 16.88 -8.11
C LYS A 86 4.02 16.81 -7.28
N VAL A 87 3.92 17.66 -6.27
CA VAL A 87 2.67 17.85 -5.52
C VAL A 87 1.70 18.65 -6.39
N VAL A 88 0.59 18.04 -6.81
CA VAL A 88 -0.38 18.68 -7.74
C VAL A 88 -1.65 19.14 -7.05
N THR A 89 -2.00 18.56 -5.91
CA THR A 89 -3.13 18.99 -5.08
C THR A 89 -2.77 18.75 -3.62
N LEU A 90 -3.26 19.58 -2.72
CA LEU A 90 -2.93 19.55 -1.29
C LEU A 90 -4.15 19.96 -0.48
N CYS A 91 -4.38 19.31 0.66
CA CYS A 91 -5.41 19.70 1.62
C CYS A 91 -5.22 21.16 2.09
N GLN A 92 -6.21 22.03 1.80
CA GLN A 92 -6.12 23.45 2.13
C GLN A 92 -6.34 23.76 3.62
N GLY A 93 -6.86 22.85 4.42
CA GLY A 93 -7.05 23.09 5.86
C GLY A 93 -5.71 23.08 6.61
N ASN A 94 -5.10 21.90 6.61
CA ASN A 94 -3.97 21.56 7.46
C ASN A 94 -2.86 20.79 6.73
N GLY A 95 -3.00 20.55 5.42
CA GLY A 95 -2.00 19.82 4.65
C GLY A 95 -1.89 18.34 5.04
N CYS A 96 -2.95 17.73 5.57
CA CYS A 96 -2.94 16.34 6.02
C CYS A 96 -2.95 15.28 4.91
N TRP A 97 -3.11 15.70 3.65
CA TRP A 97 -3.01 14.82 2.50
C TRP A 97 -2.65 15.63 1.26
N PHE A 98 -2.10 14.96 0.25
CA PHE A 98 -1.85 15.56 -1.05
C PHE A 98 -1.87 14.51 -2.18
N THR A 99 -1.90 14.98 -3.43
CA THR A 99 -1.75 14.13 -4.61
C THR A 99 -0.37 14.36 -5.22
N LEU A 100 0.37 13.26 -5.42
CA LEU A 100 1.68 13.24 -6.06
C LEU A 100 1.53 12.81 -7.53
N ASN A 101 2.17 13.52 -8.45
CA ASN A 101 2.24 13.15 -9.86
C ASN A 101 3.71 12.98 -10.29
N ASP A 102 4.07 11.85 -10.89
CA ASP A 102 5.44 11.58 -11.37
C ASP A 102 5.58 11.55 -12.90
N GLY A 103 4.55 11.98 -13.61
CA GLY A 103 4.39 11.90 -15.06
C GLY A 103 3.80 10.58 -15.58
N SER A 104 3.86 9.50 -14.80
CA SER A 104 3.28 8.19 -15.17
C SER A 104 1.90 7.96 -14.56
N GLY A 105 1.58 8.67 -13.48
CA GLY A 105 0.26 8.64 -12.86
C GLY A 105 0.16 9.63 -11.70
N THR A 106 -0.98 9.59 -11.01
CA THR A 106 -1.22 10.34 -9.78
C THR A 106 -1.61 9.41 -8.65
N ILE A 107 -1.09 9.65 -7.45
CA ILE A 107 -1.43 8.86 -6.26
C ILE A 107 -1.76 9.80 -5.09
N TYR A 108 -2.75 9.39 -4.31
CA TYR A 108 -3.10 10.03 -3.05
C TYR A 108 -2.10 9.61 -1.96
N VAL A 109 -1.67 10.57 -1.15
CA VAL A 109 -0.79 10.35 -0.01
C VAL A 109 -1.48 10.89 1.24
N ASP A 110 -1.80 10.01 2.17
CA ASP A 110 -2.36 10.33 3.48
C ASP A 110 -1.23 10.55 4.49
N LEU A 111 -1.20 11.73 5.10
CA LEU A 111 -0.21 12.05 6.12
C LEU A 111 -0.75 11.88 7.55
N VAL A 112 -2.06 11.70 7.70
CA VAL A 112 -2.72 11.58 9.01
C VAL A 112 -2.16 10.40 9.82
N PRO A 113 -2.00 9.18 9.27
CA PRO A 113 -1.52 8.04 10.06
C PRO A 113 -0.12 8.25 10.65
N SER A 114 0.69 9.11 10.03
CA SER A 114 2.04 9.46 10.50
C SER A 114 2.10 10.76 11.30
N ASN A 115 0.97 11.40 11.60
CA ASN A 115 0.90 12.73 12.23
C ASN A 115 1.72 13.79 11.49
N LEU A 116 1.81 13.68 10.15
CA LEU A 116 2.54 14.61 9.32
C LEU A 116 1.59 15.63 8.67
N THR A 117 2.14 16.79 8.35
CA THR A 117 1.45 17.81 7.55
C THR A 117 2.40 18.38 6.51
N LEU A 118 1.86 18.64 5.32
CA LEU A 118 2.59 19.29 4.24
C LEU A 118 2.11 20.74 4.11
N ALA A 119 3.01 21.67 4.38
CA ALA A 119 2.68 23.08 4.36
C ALA A 119 2.38 23.60 2.94
N LYS A 120 1.45 24.56 2.82
CA LYS A 120 0.84 25.00 1.55
C LYS A 120 1.82 25.45 0.48
N GLN A 121 2.94 26.04 0.87
CA GLN A 121 4.00 26.47 -0.03
C GLN A 121 4.69 25.33 -0.79
N LYS A 122 4.43 24.07 -0.43
CA LYS A 122 4.94 22.88 -1.14
C LYS A 122 4.09 22.47 -2.32
N LEU A 123 2.94 23.11 -2.55
CA LEU A 123 2.17 22.89 -3.78
C LEU A 123 3.04 23.20 -5.00
N GLY A 124 3.15 22.25 -5.92
CA GLY A 124 4.00 22.34 -7.09
C GLY A 124 5.47 21.97 -6.89
N ALA A 125 5.93 21.70 -5.67
CA ALA A 125 7.28 21.20 -5.41
C ALA A 125 7.40 19.73 -5.84
N THR A 126 8.62 19.35 -6.28
CA THR A 126 8.98 17.94 -6.47
C THR A 126 9.54 17.38 -5.18
N ILE A 127 8.94 16.30 -4.67
CA ILE A 127 9.31 15.64 -3.42
C ILE A 127 9.48 14.13 -3.60
N THR A 128 10.16 13.50 -2.65
CA THR A 128 10.18 12.05 -2.49
C THR A 128 9.34 11.68 -1.26
N VAL A 129 8.45 10.71 -1.42
CA VAL A 129 7.57 10.17 -0.39
C VAL A 129 8.02 8.75 -0.10
N TYR A 130 8.14 8.41 1.19
CA TYR A 130 8.34 7.04 1.65
C TYR A 130 7.08 6.63 2.40
N GLY A 131 6.49 5.50 2.03
CA GLY A 131 5.24 5.05 2.63
C GLY A 131 4.93 3.59 2.31
N GLU A 132 4.05 3.00 3.10
CA GLU A 132 3.52 1.66 2.86
C GLU A 132 2.36 1.74 1.87
N LEU A 133 2.35 0.88 0.86
CA LEU A 133 1.22 0.87 -0.06
C LEU A 133 -0.03 0.25 0.58
N THR A 134 -1.07 1.05 0.72
CA THR A 134 -2.36 0.65 1.28
C THR A 134 -3.43 0.54 0.20
N GLN A 135 -4.33 -0.43 0.38
CA GLN A 135 -5.53 -0.57 -0.45
C GLN A 135 -6.77 -0.64 0.44
N ALA A 136 -7.74 0.23 0.18
CA ALA A 136 -9.03 0.24 0.87
C ALA A 136 -10.15 0.58 -0.09
N LYS A 137 -11.24 -0.20 -0.06
CA LYS A 137 -12.46 0.03 -0.89
C LYS A 137 -12.21 0.18 -2.40
N GLY A 138 -11.11 -0.40 -2.91
CA GLY A 138 -10.73 -0.31 -4.32
C GLY A 138 -9.71 0.80 -4.64
N ASP A 139 -9.44 1.70 -3.70
CA ASP A 139 -8.44 2.76 -3.86
C ASP A 139 -7.06 2.28 -3.45
N THR A 140 -6.02 2.81 -4.11
CA THR A 140 -4.61 2.55 -3.82
C THR A 140 -3.93 3.86 -3.43
N TYR A 141 -3.31 3.91 -2.25
CA TYR A 141 -2.70 5.12 -1.70
C TYR A 141 -1.52 4.79 -0.78
N LEU A 142 -0.74 5.82 -0.43
CA LEU A 142 0.30 5.77 0.60
C LEU A 142 -0.20 6.38 1.91
#